data_AF-A0A3N5FUZ3-F1
#
_entry.id   AF-A0A3N5FUZ3-F1
#
_cell.length_a   1.000
_cell.length_b   1.000
_cell.length_c   1.000
_cell.angle_alpha   90.00
_cell.angle_beta   90.00
_cell.angle_gamma   90.00
#
_symmetry.space_group_name_H-M   'P 1'
#
loop_
_entity.id
_entity.type
_entity.pdbx_description
1 polymer ?
#
loop_
_entity_poly.entity_id
_entity_poly.type
_entity_poly.pdbx_seq_one_letter_code
_entity_poly.pdbx_strand_id
1 'polypeptide(L)' 'MPKFARAVLLVVDVQKAIDAAYHAAAGPRNNPDAERNISRLLAAWRRDNRPIIHIRHDSTFPTSA' A
#
# COMPACT_ATOMS: atom_id res chain seq x y z
N MET A 1 0.45 -28.49 -2.49
CA MET A 1 1.13 -27.34 -1.84
C MET A 1 0.15 -26.17 -1.77
N PRO A 2 0.08 -25.40 -0.67
CA PRO A 2 -0.78 -24.23 -0.63
C PRO A 2 -0.31 -23.24 -1.71
N LYS A 3 -1.27 -22.71 -2.47
CA LYS A 3 -1.11 -21.93 -3.72
C LYS A 3 -0.17 -20.71 -3.62
N PHE A 4 0.26 -20.32 -2.42
CA PHE A 4 1.05 -19.13 -2.15
C PHE A 4 2.29 -19.37 -1.28
N ALA A 5 2.76 -20.62 -1.14
CA ALA A 5 3.93 -20.95 -0.32
C ALA A 5 5.19 -20.13 -0.67
N ARG A 6 5.28 -19.62 -1.90
CA ARG A 6 6.40 -18.80 -2.40
C ARG A 6 6.01 -17.36 -2.79
N ALA A 7 4.82 -16.89 -2.40
CA ALA A 7 4.35 -15.58 -2.80
C ALA A 7 4.89 -14.44 -1.90
N VAL A 8 5.23 -13.33 -2.52
CA VAL A 8 5.69 -12.07 -1.91
C VAL A 8 4.52 -11.10 -1.78
N LEU A 9 4.50 -10.30 -0.70
CA LEU A 9 3.59 -9.16 -0.58
C LEU A 9 4.30 -7.88 -1.02
N LEU A 10 3.79 -7.24 -2.07
CA LEU A 10 4.25 -5.93 -2.53
C LEU A 10 3.25 -4.86 -2.07
N VAL A 11 3.70 -3.91 -1.27
CA VAL A 11 2.90 -2.75 -0.84
C VAL A 11 3.37 -1.53 -1.60
N VAL A 12 2.52 -0.97 -2.45
CA VAL A 12 2.88 0.09 -3.39
C VAL A 12 2.30 1.43 -2.95
N ASP A 13 3.18 2.40 -2.73
CA ASP A 13 2.89 3.83 -2.59
C ASP A 13 1.77 4.18 -1.59
N VAL A 14 1.67 3.38 -0.52
CA VAL A 14 0.79 3.66 0.63
C VAL A 14 1.44 4.75 1.48
N GLN A 15 1.43 5.97 0.95
CA GLN A 15 2.07 7.16 1.50
C GLN A 15 0.99 8.20 1.84
N LYS A 16 1.26 9.08 2.81
CA LYS A 16 0.33 10.16 3.22
C LYS A 16 -0.06 11.09 2.06
N ALA A 17 0.77 11.19 1.02
CA ALA A 17 0.51 11.99 -0.17
C ALA A 17 -0.85 11.67 -0.81
N ILE A 18 -1.30 10.42 -0.77
CA ILE A 18 -2.58 9.99 -1.37
C ILE A 18 -3.82 10.57 -0.66
N ASP A 19 -3.65 11.07 0.57
CA ASP A 19 -4.71 11.72 1.35
C ASP A 19 -4.77 13.24 1.10
N ALA A 20 -3.88 13.79 0.26
CA ALA A 20 -3.86 15.20 -0.04
C ALA A 20 -5.16 15.66 -0.71
N ALA A 21 -5.65 16.84 -0.33
CA ALA A 21 -6.95 17.36 -0.75
C ALA A 21 -7.12 17.47 -2.27
N TYR A 22 -6.03 17.72 -3.01
CA TYR A 22 -6.09 17.80 -4.47
C TYR A 22 -6.47 16.46 -5.13
N HIS A 23 -6.23 15.31 -4.49
CA HIS A 23 -6.70 14.02 -4.97
C HIS A 23 -8.22 13.84 -4.81
N ALA A 24 -8.82 14.49 -3.81
CA ALA A 24 -10.27 14.46 -3.61
C ALA A 24 -11.03 15.36 -4.60
N ALA A 25 -10.34 16.22 -5.35
CA ALA A 25 -10.94 17.09 -6.38
C ALA A 25 -11.61 16.28 -7.50
N ALA A 26 -11.14 15.05 -7.74
CA ALA A 26 -11.74 14.12 -8.71
C ALA A 26 -12.88 13.26 -8.12
N GLY A 27 -13.25 13.47 -6.86
CA GLY A 27 -14.24 12.69 -6.13
C GLY A 27 -13.63 11.87 -4.98
N PRO A 28 -14.47 11.26 -4.12
CA PRO A 28 -14.00 10.44 -3.01
C PRO A 28 -13.30 9.16 -3.50
N ARG A 29 -12.29 8.68 -2.74
CA ARG A 29 -11.69 7.36 -2.97
C ARG A 29 -12.74 6.26 -2.84
N ASN A 30 -12.61 5.19 -3.63
CA ASN A 30 -13.62 4.14 -3.74
C ASN A 30 -13.52 3.01 -2.69
N ASN A 31 -12.36 2.83 -2.04
CA ASN A 31 -12.11 1.74 -1.08
C ASN A 31 -11.69 2.30 0.30
N PRO A 32 -12.63 2.63 1.19
CA PRO A 32 -12.33 3.23 2.49
C PRO A 32 -11.62 2.27 3.47
N ASP A 33 -11.66 0.95 3.21
CA ASP A 33 -11.00 -0.07 4.03
C ASP A 33 -9.66 -0.53 3.44
N ALA A 34 -9.12 0.15 2.43
CA ALA A 34 -7.89 -0.24 1.76
C ALA A 34 -6.73 -0.44 2.75
N GLU A 35 -6.46 0.56 3.60
CA GLU A 35 -5.38 0.53 4.59
C GLU A 35 -5.60 -0.55 5.66
N ARG A 36 -6.86 -0.78 6.06
CA ARG A 36 -7.22 -1.87 6.99
C ARG A 36 -6.91 -3.23 6.38
N ASN A 37 -7.26 -3.44 5.11
CA ASN A 37 -7.00 -4.69 4.41
C ASN A 37 -5.50 -4.91 4.15
N ILE A 38 -4.76 -3.85 3.80
CA ILE A 38 -3.29 -3.88 3.69
C ILE A 38 -2.65 -4.30 5.03
N SER A 39 -3.12 -3.73 6.15
CA SER A 39 -2.63 -4.10 7.48
C SER A 39 -2.87 -5.58 7.82
N ARG A 40 -4.05 -6.13 7.46
CA ARG A 40 -4.35 -7.56 7.62
C ARG A 40 -3.42 -8.46 6.80
N LEU A 41 -3.13 -8.08 5.55
CA LEU A 41 -2.18 -8.79 4.70
C LEU A 41 -0.76 -8.75 5.28
N LEU A 42 -0.31 -7.57 5.72
CA LEU A 42 0.99 -7.40 6.36
C LEU A 42 1.12 -8.26 7.62
N ALA A 43 0.10 -8.29 8.47
CA ALA A 43 0.10 -9.12 9.68
C ALA A 43 0.24 -10.61 9.34
N ALA A 44 -0.52 -11.11 8.35
CA ALA A 44 -0.44 -12.50 7.91
C ALA A 44 0.94 -12.85 7.33
N TRP A 45 1.53 -11.98 6.52
CA TRP A 45 2.87 -12.22 5.95
C TRP A 45 3.97 -12.18 7.00
N ARG A 46 3.89 -11.24 7.95
CA ARG A 46 4.86 -11.14 9.06
C ARG A 46 4.80 -12.37 9.97
N ARG A 47 3.59 -12.82 10.32
CA ARG A 47 3.40 -14.01 11.17
C ARG A 47 4.03 -15.26 10.57
N ASP A 48 3.95 -15.41 9.25
CA ASP A 48 4.45 -16.58 8.54
C ASP A 48 5.90 -16.39 8.04
N ASN A 49 6.57 -15.29 8.43
CA ASN A 49 7.92 -14.88 8.02
C ASN A 49 8.12 -14.90 6.48
N ARG A 50 7.11 -14.42 5.74
CA ARG A 50 7.09 -14.41 4.28
C ARG A 50 7.64 -13.08 3.75
N PRO A 51 8.21 -13.04 2.54
CA PRO A 51 8.83 -11.82 2.02
C PRO A 51 7.81 -10.68 1.83
N ILE A 52 8.20 -9.49 2.28
CA ILE A 52 7.44 -8.24 2.14
C ILE A 52 8.36 -7.21 1.50
N ILE A 53 7.87 -6.50 0.49
CA ILE A 53 8.56 -5.38 -0.14
C ILE A 53 7.66 -4.16 -0.06
N HIS A 54 8.19 -3.07 0.49
CA HIS A 54 7.54 -1.77 0.51
C HIS A 54 8.13 -0.90 -0.61
N ILE A 55 7.28 -0.48 -1.55
CA ILE A 55 7.63 0.47 -2.59
C ILE A 55 7.20 1.86 -2.13
N ARG A 56 8.03 2.84 -2.45
CA ARG A 56 7.82 4.25 -2.14
C ARG A 56 8.03 5.05 -3.41
N HIS A 57 7.05 5.90 -3.74
CA HIS A 57 7.21 6.93 -4.73
C HIS A 57 8.14 8.03 -4.20
N ASP A 58 9.10 8.44 -5.01
CA ASP A 58 10.07 9.49 -4.71
C ASP A 58 10.21 10.35 -5.96
N SER A 59 10.03 11.67 -5.81
CA SER A 59 10.00 12.60 -6.94
C SER A 59 10.88 13.81 -6.63
N THR A 60 11.57 14.28 -7.66
CA THR A 60 12.45 15.46 -7.60
C THR A 60 11.71 16.77 -7.87
N PHE A 61 10.43 16.72 -8.20
CA PHE A 61 9.62 17.91 -8.42
C PHE A 61 9.25 18.55 -7.06
N PRO A 62 9.53 19.85 -6.85
CA PRO A 62 9.34 20.48 -5.54
C PRO A 62 7.87 20.54 -5.08
N THR A 63 6.92 20.31 -5.99
CA THR A 63 5.48 20.34 -5.72
C THR A 63 4.82 18.97 -5.81
N SER A 64 5.57 17.89 -6.06
CA SER A 64 5.03 16.54 -5.89
C SER A 64 5.00 16.20 -4.41
N ALA A 65 3.82 15.86 -3.90
CA ALA A 65 3.65 15.30 -2.57
C ALA A 65 4.04 13.82 -2.53
#